data_AF-A0A022Q530-F1
#
_entry.id   AF-A0A022Q530-F1
#
_cell.length_a   1.000
_cell.length_b   1.000
_cell.length_c   1.000
_cell.angle_alpha   90.00
_cell.angle_beta   90.00
_cell.angle_gamma   90.00
#
_symmetry.space_group_name_H-M   'P 1'
#
loop_
_entity.id
_entity.type
_entity.pdbx_description
1 polymer ?
#
loop_
_entity_poly.entity_id
_entity_poly.type
_entity_poly.pdbx_seq_one_letter_code
_entity_poly.pdbx_strand_id
1 'polypeptide(L)'
;MKENKDNPLHLSSLNHISLVCKSVDESTDFYQNVLGFVPVRRPGSLKFDGAWLFGHGIGIHLLQSEDPQNMPKKTVINPKDNHISFQCESMGMVEKKLTEMGIDWVRQRVEEGGIYVDQLFFHDPDGFMIEICNCDNMPIVPLAGEMVRSCSRINLQMVVQQQPQPQQIHAPVVQP
;
A
#
# COMPACT_ATOMS: atom_id res chain seq x y z
N MET A 1 20.15 -20.74 25.05
CA MET A 1 19.24 -20.42 23.93
C MET A 1 20.10 -20.12 22.72
N LYS A 2 19.91 -20.82 21.59
CA LYS A 2 20.57 -20.44 20.33
C LYS A 2 19.91 -19.15 19.85
N GLU A 3 20.68 -18.09 19.64
CA GLU A 3 20.19 -16.89 18.96
C GLU A 3 19.63 -17.29 17.60
N ASN A 4 18.42 -16.83 17.31
CA ASN A 4 17.80 -17.01 16.01
C ASN A 4 18.48 -16.02 15.04
N LYS A 5 19.54 -16.45 14.35
CA LYS A 5 20.29 -15.62 13.40
C LYS A 5 19.42 -15.07 12.26
N ASP A 6 18.25 -15.66 12.04
CA ASP A 6 17.38 -15.38 10.90
C ASP A 6 16.49 -14.14 11.08
N ASN A 7 16.42 -13.55 12.29
CA ASN A 7 15.68 -12.30 12.55
C ASN A 7 16.28 -11.57 13.77
N PRO A 8 17.48 -10.97 13.63
CA PRO A 8 18.24 -10.44 14.77
C PRO A 8 17.56 -9.25 15.46
N LEU A 9 16.72 -8.52 14.74
CA LEU A 9 15.98 -7.37 15.26
C LEU A 9 14.54 -7.72 15.64
N HIS A 10 14.14 -8.99 15.55
CA HIS A 10 12.78 -9.45 15.83
C HIS A 10 11.69 -8.66 15.08
N LEU A 11 11.96 -8.29 13.83
CA LEU A 11 11.03 -7.54 12.98
C LEU A 11 9.84 -8.42 12.60
N SER A 12 8.65 -7.83 12.58
CA SER A 12 7.40 -8.52 12.24
C SER A 12 6.90 -8.22 10.83
N SER A 13 7.01 -6.96 10.39
CA SER A 13 6.54 -6.49 9.09
C SER A 13 7.06 -5.08 8.78
N LEU A 14 6.94 -4.67 7.52
CA LEU A 14 7.05 -3.26 7.15
C LEU A 14 5.90 -2.48 7.79
N ASN A 15 6.25 -1.46 8.58
CA ASN A 15 5.25 -0.66 9.30
C ASN A 15 4.71 0.50 8.44
N HIS A 16 5.61 1.32 7.91
CA HIS A 16 5.27 2.44 7.04
C HIS A 16 6.46 2.84 6.16
N ILE A 17 6.16 3.62 5.12
CA ILE A 17 7.15 4.39 4.36
C ILE A 17 6.96 5.87 4.65
N SER A 18 8.01 6.65 4.42
CA SER A 18 8.01 8.10 4.59
C SER A 18 8.33 8.75 3.26
N LEU A 19 7.50 9.68 2.81
CA LEU A 19 7.67 10.39 1.54
C LEU A 19 7.61 11.89 1.79
N VAL A 20 8.61 12.61 1.28
CA VAL A 20 8.59 14.06 1.23
C VAL A 20 7.87 14.46 -0.06
N CYS A 21 6.93 15.38 0.04
CA CYS A 21 6.06 15.79 -1.06
C CYS A 21 6.02 17.31 -1.20
N LYS A 22 5.71 17.80 -2.41
CA LYS A 22 5.53 19.24 -2.66
C LYS A 22 4.18 19.75 -2.18
N SER A 23 3.19 18.87 -2.07
CA SER A 23 1.85 19.20 -1.59
C SER A 23 1.27 17.99 -0.90
N VAL A 24 1.02 18.13 0.41
CA VAL A 24 0.35 17.11 1.22
C VAL A 24 -1.05 16.84 0.68
N ASP A 25 -1.77 17.85 0.20
CA ASP A 25 -3.13 17.69 -0.32
C ASP A 25 -3.14 16.90 -1.63
N GLU A 26 -2.28 17.25 -2.60
CA GLU A 26 -2.18 16.52 -3.87
C GLU A 26 -1.72 15.08 -3.67
N SER A 27 -0.74 14.88 -2.79
CA SER A 27 -0.28 13.53 -2.44
C SER A 27 -1.35 12.73 -1.72
N THR A 28 -2.05 13.33 -0.75
CA THR A 28 -3.14 12.65 -0.04
C THR A 28 -4.25 12.24 -1.00
N ASP A 29 -4.64 13.12 -1.92
CA ASP A 29 -5.64 12.83 -2.94
C ASP A 29 -5.21 11.66 -3.83
N PHE A 30 -3.97 11.68 -4.33
CA PHE A 30 -3.43 10.59 -5.14
C PHE A 30 -3.40 9.26 -4.38
N TYR A 31 -2.80 9.21 -3.19
CA TYR A 31 -2.68 7.96 -2.44
C TYR A 31 -4.05 7.42 -2.00
N GLN A 32 -5.02 8.30 -1.74
CA GLN A 32 -6.38 7.89 -1.42
C GLN A 32 -7.15 7.40 -2.64
N ASN A 33 -7.20 8.18 -3.71
CA ASN A 33 -8.13 7.95 -4.82
C ASN A 33 -7.55 7.05 -5.91
N VAL A 34 -6.22 7.00 -6.05
CA VAL A 34 -5.53 6.14 -7.02
C VAL A 34 -5.13 4.81 -6.39
N LEU A 35 -4.53 4.83 -5.20
CA LEU A 35 -4.03 3.62 -4.52
C LEU A 35 -4.95 3.07 -3.42
N GLY A 36 -6.04 3.77 -3.09
CA GLY A 36 -7.04 3.28 -2.13
C GLY A 36 -6.62 3.34 -0.66
N PHE A 37 -5.64 4.19 -0.30
CA PHE A 37 -5.29 4.42 1.10
C PHE A 37 -6.36 5.26 1.81
N VAL A 38 -6.40 5.18 3.15
CA VAL A 38 -7.32 5.97 3.97
C VAL A 38 -6.53 6.92 4.86
N PRO A 39 -6.82 8.22 4.88
CA PRO A 39 -6.24 9.16 5.85
C PRO A 39 -6.59 8.75 7.28
N VAL A 40 -5.60 8.78 8.18
CA VAL A 40 -5.75 8.43 9.58
C VAL A 40 -5.30 9.57 10.50
N ARG A 41 -5.72 9.51 11.77
CA ARG A 41 -5.40 10.55 12.75
C ARG A 41 -3.89 10.69 12.90
N ARG A 42 -3.40 11.91 12.70
CA ARG A 42 -2.00 12.29 12.95
C ARG A 42 -1.76 12.56 14.44
N PRO A 43 -0.63 12.11 15.01
CA PRO A 43 -0.23 12.51 16.37
C PRO A 43 -0.04 14.03 16.46
N GLY A 44 -0.68 14.65 17.45
CA GLY A 44 -0.61 16.11 17.64
C GLY A 44 0.76 16.65 18.09
N SER A 45 1.69 15.76 18.47
CA SER A 45 3.06 16.14 18.82
C SER A 45 3.92 16.51 17.60
N LEU A 46 3.50 16.11 16.39
CA LEU A 46 4.22 16.42 15.16
C LEU A 46 3.83 17.84 14.69
N LYS A 47 4.82 18.75 14.62
CA LYS A 47 4.60 20.19 14.38
C LYS A 47 5.03 20.67 12.97
N PHE A 48 4.97 19.78 11.99
CA PHE A 48 5.19 20.07 10.57
C PHE A 48 3.91 19.79 9.76
N ASP A 49 3.83 20.25 8.53
CA ASP A 49 2.70 19.93 7.65
C ASP A 49 2.89 18.53 7.07
N GLY A 50 1.87 17.68 7.19
CA GLY A 50 1.96 16.28 6.81
C GLY A 50 0.69 15.50 7.06
N ALA A 51 0.62 14.31 6.47
CA ALA A 51 -0.51 13.41 6.61
C ALA A 51 -0.05 11.99 6.93
N TRP A 52 -0.93 11.23 7.57
CA TRP A 52 -0.79 9.79 7.72
C TRP A 52 -1.90 9.11 6.96
N LEU A 53 -1.54 8.13 6.13
CA LEU A 53 -2.49 7.28 5.45
C LEU A 53 -2.19 5.81 5.77
N PHE A 54 -3.21 4.96 5.74
CA PHE A 54 -3.08 3.53 5.98
C PHE A 54 -3.91 2.74 4.97
N GLY A 55 -3.30 1.66 4.46
CA GLY A 55 -3.89 0.82 3.41
C GLY A 55 -3.00 -0.38 3.16
N HIS A 56 -3.58 -1.49 2.67
CA HIS A 56 -2.83 -2.70 2.29
C HIS A 56 -1.91 -3.27 3.40
N GLY A 57 -2.22 -2.93 4.66
CA GLY A 57 -1.44 -3.31 5.84
C GLY A 57 -0.10 -2.58 6.02
N ILE A 58 0.10 -1.43 5.37
CA ILE A 58 1.24 -0.51 5.54
C ILE A 58 0.75 0.93 5.75
N GLY A 59 1.56 1.75 6.42
CA GLY A 59 1.36 3.19 6.52
C GLY A 59 2.12 3.99 5.45
N ILE A 60 1.59 5.14 5.07
CA ILE A 60 2.32 6.19 4.32
C ILE A 60 2.33 7.45 5.19
N HIS A 61 3.53 7.92 5.51
CA HIS A 61 3.75 9.18 6.20
C HIS A 61 4.19 10.22 5.17
N LEU A 62 3.30 11.16 4.86
CA LEU A 62 3.57 12.28 3.97
C LEU A 62 4.12 13.46 4.77
N LEU A 63 5.24 14.02 4.32
CA LEU A 63 5.84 15.23 4.88
C LEU A 63 5.89 16.31 3.81
N GLN A 64 5.31 17.47 4.11
CA GLN A 64 5.44 18.65 3.27
C GLN A 64 6.91 19.09 3.23
N SER A 65 7.46 19.28 2.02
CA SER A 65 8.79 19.87 1.87
C SER A 65 8.79 21.32 2.34
N GLU A 66 9.84 21.72 3.06
CA GLU A 66 10.11 23.12 3.41
C GLU A 66 10.55 23.95 2.19
N ASP A 67 11.03 23.27 1.14
CA ASP A 67 11.43 23.89 -0.13
C ASP A 67 10.88 23.09 -1.33
N PRO A 68 9.58 23.23 -1.65
CA PRO A 68 8.95 22.48 -2.74
C PRO A 68 9.54 22.79 -4.13
N GLN A 69 10.12 23.98 -4.32
CA GLN A 69 10.64 24.41 -5.62
C GLN A 69 11.96 23.73 -5.98
N ASN A 70 12.74 23.35 -4.96
CA ASN A 70 14.02 22.65 -5.14
C ASN A 70 13.92 21.13 -4.98
N MET A 71 12.71 20.59 -4.80
CA MET A 71 12.51 19.14 -4.86
C MET A 71 12.83 18.58 -6.25
N PRO A 72 13.29 17.32 -6.32
CA PRO A 72 13.52 16.63 -7.59
C PRO A 72 12.32 16.79 -8.54
N LYS A 73 12.63 17.00 -9.82
CA LYS A 73 11.61 17.05 -10.86
C LYS A 73 11.28 15.64 -11.29
N LYS A 74 10.00 15.40 -11.54
CA LYS A 74 9.52 14.17 -12.16
C LYS A 74 10.25 13.95 -13.49
N THR A 75 10.92 12.81 -13.61
CA THR A 75 11.62 12.39 -14.83
C THR A 75 10.77 11.41 -15.64
N VAL A 76 11.32 10.93 -16.75
CA VAL A 76 10.72 9.81 -17.49
C VAL A 76 10.66 8.58 -16.59
N ILE A 77 9.60 7.78 -16.73
CA ILE A 77 9.42 6.55 -15.96
C ILE A 77 10.59 5.60 -16.26
N ASN A 78 11.35 5.27 -15.22
CA ASN A 78 12.46 4.33 -15.26
C ASN A 78 12.20 3.16 -14.30
N PRO A 79 11.83 1.96 -14.80
CA PRO A 79 11.60 0.78 -13.96
C PRO A 79 12.75 0.37 -13.03
N LYS A 80 13.95 0.93 -13.21
CA LYS A 80 15.12 0.68 -12.37
C LYS A 80 15.25 1.63 -11.17
N ASP A 81 14.38 2.63 -11.05
CA ASP A 81 14.38 3.57 -9.92
C ASP A 81 13.83 2.91 -8.66
N ASN A 82 14.15 3.49 -7.49
CA ASN A 82 13.60 3.06 -6.21
C ASN A 82 12.08 3.19 -6.23
N HIS A 83 11.38 2.12 -5.82
CA HIS A 83 9.92 2.07 -5.82
C HIS A 83 9.37 1.34 -4.60
N ILE A 84 8.08 1.55 -4.35
CA ILE A 84 7.26 0.60 -3.59
C ILE A 84 6.42 -0.23 -4.57
N SER A 85 6.26 -1.51 -4.24
CA SER A 85 5.53 -2.45 -5.07
C SER A 85 4.26 -2.93 -4.37
N PHE A 86 3.16 -3.01 -5.12
CA PHE A 86 1.90 -3.56 -4.65
C PHE A 86 1.48 -4.76 -5.48
N GLN A 87 0.94 -5.77 -4.81
CA GLN A 87 0.21 -6.85 -5.45
C GLN A 87 -1.14 -6.33 -5.94
N CYS A 88 -1.63 -6.85 -7.07
CA CYS A 88 -2.99 -6.63 -7.52
C CYS A 88 -3.72 -7.94 -7.85
N GLU A 89 -5.04 -7.86 -7.94
CA GLU A 89 -5.89 -8.97 -8.35
C GLU A 89 -5.88 -9.17 -9.88
N SER A 90 -5.66 -8.09 -10.64
CA SER A 90 -5.66 -8.13 -12.11
C SER A 90 -4.88 -6.97 -12.72
N MET A 91 -3.80 -7.30 -13.42
CA MET A 91 -2.98 -6.34 -14.17
C MET A 91 -3.81 -5.58 -15.21
N GLY A 92 -4.70 -6.28 -15.92
CA GLY A 92 -5.54 -5.68 -16.96
C GLY A 92 -6.53 -4.64 -16.40
N MET A 93 -7.03 -4.83 -15.16
CA MET A 93 -7.87 -3.82 -14.51
C MET A 93 -7.06 -2.57 -14.14
N VAL A 94 -5.84 -2.76 -13.66
CA VAL A 94 -4.92 -1.65 -13.33
C VAL A 94 -4.58 -0.83 -14.57
N GLU A 95 -4.17 -1.47 -15.67
CA GLU A 95 -3.86 -0.79 -16.94
C GLU A 95 -5.02 0.06 -17.43
N LYS A 96 -6.23 -0.52 -17.42
CA LYS A 96 -7.45 0.19 -17.80
C LYS A 96 -7.68 1.41 -16.91
N LYS A 97 -7.56 1.25 -15.59
CA LYS A 97 -7.81 2.34 -14.64
C LYS A 97 -6.77 3.45 -14.72
N LEU A 98 -5.48 3.13 -14.82
CA LEU A 98 -4.43 4.14 -15.03
C LEU A 98 -4.67 4.94 -16.32
N THR A 99 -5.06 4.26 -17.40
CA THR A 99 -5.41 4.90 -18.67
C THR A 99 -6.64 5.81 -18.54
N GLU A 100 -7.70 5.35 -17.88
CA GLU A 100 -8.91 6.16 -17.61
C GLU A 100 -8.62 7.41 -16.78
N MET A 101 -7.65 7.32 -15.85
CA MET A 101 -7.21 8.44 -15.00
C MET A 101 -6.20 9.36 -15.69
N GLY A 102 -5.73 9.02 -16.91
CA GLY A 102 -4.70 9.79 -17.61
C GLY A 102 -3.33 9.73 -16.95
N ILE A 103 -3.04 8.65 -16.22
CA ILE A 103 -1.73 8.44 -15.58
C ILE A 103 -0.84 7.69 -16.56
N ASP A 104 0.32 8.28 -16.90
CA ASP A 104 1.34 7.62 -17.71
C ASP A 104 1.92 6.41 -16.97
N TRP A 105 2.09 5.30 -17.69
CA TRP A 105 2.65 4.06 -17.16
C TRP A 105 3.50 3.34 -18.20
N VAL A 106 4.42 2.49 -17.74
CA VAL A 106 5.17 1.55 -18.59
C VAL A 106 4.99 0.12 -18.07
N ARG A 107 4.96 -0.85 -18.98
CA ARG A 107 4.89 -2.27 -18.65
C ARG A 107 6.22 -2.96 -18.91
N GLN A 108 6.61 -3.85 -18.01
CA GLN A 108 7.64 -4.84 -18.25
C GLN A 108 7.13 -6.24 -17.96
N ARG A 109 7.79 -7.22 -18.58
CA ARG A 109 7.56 -8.64 -18.34
C ARG A 109 8.88 -9.32 -18.06
N VAL A 110 8.92 -10.09 -16.98
CA VAL A 110 10.01 -10.99 -16.62
C VAL A 110 9.56 -12.42 -16.90
N GLU A 111 10.47 -13.23 -17.43
CA GLU A 111 10.27 -14.66 -17.65
C GLU A 111 11.39 -15.43 -16.96
N GLU A 112 11.02 -16.38 -16.12
CA GLU A 112 11.96 -17.32 -15.50
C GLU A 112 11.33 -18.71 -15.42
N GLY A 113 11.99 -19.71 -16.02
CA GLY A 113 11.50 -21.09 -15.99
C GLY A 113 10.10 -21.30 -16.58
N GLY A 114 9.66 -20.44 -17.50
CA GLY A 114 8.32 -20.46 -18.10
C GLY A 114 7.23 -19.81 -17.24
N ILE A 115 7.59 -19.21 -16.10
CA ILE A 115 6.72 -18.36 -15.29
C ILE A 115 6.87 -16.92 -15.78
N TYR A 116 5.75 -16.23 -15.93
CA TYR A 116 5.71 -14.84 -16.35
C TYR A 116 5.26 -13.95 -15.19
N VAL A 117 6.03 -12.88 -14.98
CA VAL A 117 5.68 -11.79 -14.07
C VAL A 117 5.53 -10.52 -14.90
N ASP A 118 4.39 -9.86 -14.74
CA ASP A 118 4.10 -8.56 -15.31
C ASP A 118 4.27 -7.49 -14.25
N GLN A 119 4.85 -6.36 -14.66
CA GLN A 119 5.11 -5.21 -13.82
C GLN A 119 4.59 -3.96 -14.52
N LEU A 120 3.89 -3.09 -13.79
CA LEU A 120 3.46 -1.77 -14.27
C LEU A 120 4.11 -0.72 -13.39
N PHE A 121 4.79 0.24 -14.01
CA PHE A 121 5.46 1.33 -13.32
C PHE A 121 4.83 2.66 -13.70
N PHE A 122 4.58 3.48 -12.69
CA PHE A 122 4.07 4.85 -12.83
C PHE A 122 4.55 5.67 -11.65
N HIS A 123 4.36 6.99 -11.75
CA HIS A 123 4.79 7.91 -10.71
C HIS A 123 3.61 8.41 -9.88
N ASP A 124 3.89 8.71 -8.63
CA ASP A 124 3.07 9.61 -7.83
C ASP A 124 3.16 11.08 -8.35
N PRO A 125 2.51 12.05 -7.68
CA PRO A 125 2.57 13.47 -8.08
C PRO A 125 3.99 14.05 -8.11
N ASP A 126 4.85 13.59 -7.21
CA ASP A 126 6.21 14.12 -7.01
C ASP A 126 7.30 13.33 -7.77
N GLY A 127 6.94 12.22 -8.41
CA GLY A 127 7.85 11.40 -9.20
C GLY A 127 8.42 10.20 -8.45
N PHE A 128 7.89 9.87 -7.28
CA PHE A 128 8.21 8.60 -6.62
C PHE A 128 7.61 7.44 -7.42
N MET A 129 8.41 6.40 -7.65
CA MET A 129 8.02 5.29 -8.49
C MET A 129 7.13 4.30 -7.72
N ILE A 130 6.03 3.90 -8.35
CA ILE A 130 5.11 2.88 -7.85
C ILE A 130 5.09 1.75 -8.87
N GLU A 131 5.26 0.53 -8.36
CA GLU A 131 5.13 -0.70 -9.13
C GLU A 131 3.85 -1.42 -8.74
N ILE A 132 3.11 -1.92 -9.74
CA ILE A 132 2.17 -3.03 -9.54
C ILE A 132 2.79 -4.29 -10.13
N CYS A 133 2.92 -5.33 -9.33
CA CYS A 133 3.51 -6.60 -9.74
C CYS A 133 2.60 -7.79 -9.39
N ASN A 134 2.58 -8.83 -10.22
CA ASN A 134 2.08 -10.17 -9.87
C ASN A 134 3.24 -11.11 -9.52
N CYS A 135 4.17 -10.59 -8.71
CA CYS A 135 5.42 -11.25 -8.33
C CYS A 135 5.19 -12.52 -7.50
N ASP A 136 4.00 -12.69 -6.92
CA ASP A 136 3.58 -13.90 -6.22
C ASP A 136 3.51 -15.15 -7.11
N ASN A 137 3.50 -14.98 -8.43
CA ASN A 137 3.67 -16.08 -9.38
C ASN A 137 5.05 -16.72 -9.30
N MET A 138 6.07 -15.99 -8.85
CA MET A 138 7.45 -16.46 -8.80
C MET A 138 7.79 -17.15 -7.48
N PRO A 139 8.43 -18.33 -7.51
CA PRO A 139 8.90 -18.97 -6.29
C PRO A 139 10.05 -18.18 -5.67
N ILE A 140 9.93 -17.86 -4.38
CA ILE A 140 11.02 -17.23 -3.63
C ILE A 140 12.00 -18.33 -3.20
N VAL A 141 13.17 -18.36 -3.84
CA VAL A 141 14.24 -19.33 -3.57
C VAL A 141 15.46 -18.61 -2.96
N PRO A 142 15.80 -18.85 -1.68
CA PRO A 142 16.98 -18.26 -1.06
C PRO A 142 18.28 -18.78 -1.65
N LEU A 143 19.26 -17.88 -1.83
CA LEU A 143 20.53 -18.20 -2.47
C LEU A 143 21.41 -19.17 -1.65
N ALA A 144 21.24 -19.24 -0.33
CA ALA A 144 22.11 -20.02 0.57
C ALA A 144 21.45 -21.25 1.22
N GLY A 145 20.37 -21.78 0.66
CA GLY A 145 19.63 -22.90 1.27
C GLY A 145 18.89 -22.53 2.57
N GLU A 146 18.76 -21.24 2.84
CA GLU A 146 17.95 -20.70 3.93
C GLU A 146 16.46 -20.92 3.62
N MET A 147 15.61 -21.09 4.64
CA MET A 147 14.16 -21.17 4.44
C MET A 147 13.55 -19.78 4.52
N VAL A 148 12.90 -19.30 3.45
CA VAL A 148 12.00 -18.16 3.55
C VAL A 148 10.75 -18.61 4.30
N ARG A 149 10.47 -17.97 5.43
CA ARG A 149 9.14 -18.05 6.04
C ARG A 149 8.23 -17.13 5.23
N SER A 150 7.40 -17.73 4.37
CA SER A 150 6.32 -17.00 3.72
C SER A 150 5.36 -16.53 4.82
N CYS A 151 5.29 -15.22 5.04
CA CYS A 151 4.22 -14.61 5.82
C CYS A 151 2.98 -14.57 4.94
N SER A 152 2.38 -15.73 4.68
CA SER A 152 1.06 -15.79 4.08
C SER A 152 0.06 -15.19 5.07
N ARG A 153 -0.27 -13.91 4.84
CA ARG A 153 -1.44 -13.24 5.44
C ARG A 153 -2.70 -13.85 4.82
N ILE A 154 -3.01 -15.10 5.14
CA ILE A 154 -4.37 -15.61 4.96
C ILE A 154 -5.23 -14.85 5.97
N ASN A 155 -6.12 -14.01 5.45
CA ASN A 155 -7.13 -13.27 6.20
C ASN A 155 -7.89 -14.24 7.12
N LEU A 156 -7.69 -14.13 8.43
CA LEU A 156 -8.64 -14.69 9.40
C LEU A 156 -9.84 -13.74 9.40
N GLN A 157 -10.84 -14.02 8.56
CA GLN A 157 -12.16 -13.42 8.71
C GLN A 157 -12.67 -13.80 10.10
N MET A 158 -12.53 -12.89 11.07
CA MET A 158 -13.32 -12.96 12.27
C MET A 158 -14.76 -12.65 11.88
N VAL A 159 -15.57 -13.69 11.88
CA VAL A 159 -17.03 -13.60 11.92
C VAL A 159 -17.38 -12.69 13.09
N VAL A 160 -17.76 -11.44 12.79
CA VAL A 160 -18.48 -10.62 13.77
C VAL A 160 -19.86 -11.26 13.89
N GLN A 161 -20.04 -12.08 14.91
CA GLN A 161 -21.35 -12.54 15.33
C GLN A 161 -22.23 -11.30 15.53
N GLN A 162 -23.28 -11.22 14.72
CA GLN A 162 -24.37 -10.26 14.89
C GLN A 162 -24.92 -10.45 16.31
N GLN A 163 -24.78 -9.43 17.16
CA GLN A 163 -25.54 -9.36 18.40
C GLN A 163 -27.01 -9.09 18.03
N PRO A 164 -27.99 -9.86 18.55
CA PRO A 164 -29.39 -9.50 18.40
C PRO A 164 -29.69 -8.23 19.21
N GLN A 165 -30.33 -7.25 18.57
CA GLN A 165 -30.92 -6.10 19.26
C GLN A 165 -32.01 -6.56 20.25
N PRO A 166 -32.14 -5.94 21.43
CA PRO A 166 -33.27 -6.19 22.31
C PRO A 166 -34.56 -5.64 21.69
N GLN A 167 -35.55 -6.52 21.49
CA GLN A 167 -36.91 -6.16 21.07
C GLN A 167 -37.54 -5.21 22.10
N GLN A 168 -37.93 -4.02 21.65
CA GLN A 168 -38.84 -3.16 22.40
C GLN A 168 -40.23 -3.80 22.43
N ILE A 169 -40.70 -4.11 23.63
CA ILE A 169 -42.03 -4.63 23.89
C ILE A 169 -43.00 -3.43 23.82
N HIS A 170 -43.80 -3.34 22.77
CA HIS A 170 -44.90 -2.39 22.71
C HIS A 170 -46.00 -2.80 23.70
N ALA A 171 -46.25 -1.95 24.70
CA ALA A 171 -47.44 -2.04 25.54
C ALA A 171 -48.69 -1.66 24.71
N PRO A 172 -49.81 -2.39 24.84
CA PRO A 172 -51.03 -2.04 24.12
C PRO A 172 -51.68 -0.81 24.75
N VAL A 173 -51.96 0.18 23.90
CA VAL A 173 -52.79 1.35 24.18
C VAL A 173 -54.23 0.90 24.41
N VAL A 174 -54.76 1.14 25.61
CA VAL A 174 -56.19 1.01 25.93
C VAL A 174 -56.77 2.43 25.99
N GLN A 175 -57.75 2.73 25.15
CA GLN A 175 -58.64 3.89 25.28
C GLN A 175 -59.97 3.58 24.58
N PRO A 176 -61.05 4.29 24.95
CA PRO A 176 -61.72 4.34 26.25
C PRO A 176 -62.91 3.38 26.35
#